data_AF-A0A348PT17-F1
#
_entry.id   AF-A0A348PT17-F1
#
_cell.length_a   1.000
_cell.length_b   1.000
_cell.length_c   1.000
_cell.angle_alpha   90.00
_cell.angle_beta   90.00
_cell.angle_gamma   90.00
#
_symmetry.space_group_name_H-M   'P 1'
#
loop_
_entity.id
_entity.type
_entity.pdbx_description
1 polymer ?
#
loop_
_entity_poly.entity_id
_entity_poly.type
_entity_poly.pdbx_seq_one_letter_code
_entity_poly.pdbx_strand_id
1 'polypeptide(L)'
;LAILSDALHDLGDSFSLGLSWYFQKLSKKGRTKTFLYGYKRFSLLGAIINSIVLVAGSIFILTKAIPELFNPGETNVQGMLYLAILGIVVNGAAVFKLRKGESLNEKVVSLHLLEDVLGWVAVLIGSIIMMYTDAPFIDPLLSVLISFFVLYNVYKNLKKSLLVILQGIPEEISIDDIRQKLKNIPKVTDIHDCHAWSMDGQYNILTLHLRLDKDYKLSEQAKLKERVRTQLKDESINHITIEFEGQDEYCELEDC
;
A
#
# COMPACT_ATOMS: atom_id res chain seq x y z
N LEU A 1 22.40 25.34 6.59
CA LEU A 1 21.94 24.08 7.20
C LEU A 1 20.65 23.58 6.54
N ALA A 2 19.66 24.45 6.29
CA ALA A 2 18.43 24.13 5.55
C ALA A 2 18.69 23.38 4.22
N ILE A 3 19.49 23.95 3.31
CA ILE A 3 19.80 23.31 1.99
C ILE A 3 20.44 21.92 2.11
N LEU A 4 21.30 21.71 3.12
CA LEU A 4 21.93 20.40 3.35
C LEU A 4 20.92 19.41 3.92
N SER A 5 20.00 19.87 4.78
CA SER A 5 18.90 19.07 5.32
C SER A 5 17.94 18.63 4.21
N ASP A 6 17.58 19.54 3.31
CA ASP A 6 16.70 19.25 2.16
C ASP A 6 17.36 18.28 1.18
N ALA A 7 18.64 18.49 0.86
CA ALA A 7 19.38 17.58 -0.02
C ALA A 7 19.54 16.17 0.58
N LEU A 8 19.71 16.06 1.90
CA LEU A 8 19.79 14.76 2.58
C LEU A 8 18.43 14.07 2.66
N HIS A 9 17.35 14.85 2.76
CA HIS A 9 15.98 14.38 2.71
C HIS A 9 15.62 13.82 1.33
N ASP A 10 15.84 14.59 0.26
CA ASP A 10 15.55 14.16 -1.13
C ASP A 10 16.37 12.92 -1.53
N LEU A 11 17.62 12.81 -1.03
CA LEU A 11 18.46 11.62 -1.21
C LEU A 11 17.89 10.42 -0.45
N GLY A 12 17.43 10.64 0.78
CA GLY A 12 16.75 9.62 1.59
C GLY A 12 15.50 9.07 0.89
N ASP A 13 14.69 9.95 0.33
CA ASP A 13 13.47 9.60 -0.40
C ASP A 13 13.80 8.83 -1.68
N SER A 14 14.80 9.29 -2.43
CA SER A 14 15.30 8.60 -3.64
C SER A 14 15.81 7.20 -3.32
N PHE A 15 16.59 7.06 -2.25
CA PHE A 15 17.10 5.76 -1.79
C PHE A 15 15.94 4.84 -1.36
N SER A 16 14.97 5.39 -0.64
CA SER A 16 13.79 4.69 -0.15
C SER A 16 12.90 4.17 -1.29
N LEU A 17 12.69 4.99 -2.33
CA LEU A 17 12.00 4.58 -3.55
C LEU A 17 12.77 3.50 -4.32
N GLY A 18 14.10 3.65 -4.43
CA GLY A 18 14.97 2.65 -5.05
C GLY A 18 14.88 1.29 -4.34
N LEU A 19 14.87 1.31 -3.00
CA LEU A 19 14.72 0.11 -2.19
C LEU A 19 13.33 -0.51 -2.33
N SER A 20 12.27 0.30 -2.31
CA SER A 20 10.89 -0.14 -2.55
C SER A 20 10.75 -0.81 -3.92
N TRP A 21 11.33 -0.22 -4.96
CA TRP A 21 11.37 -0.79 -6.30
C TRP A 21 12.13 -2.13 -6.34
N TYR A 22 13.27 -2.21 -5.66
CA TYR A 22 14.03 -3.46 -5.56
C TYR A 22 13.19 -4.58 -4.91
N PHE A 23 12.54 -4.29 -3.78
CA PHE A 23 11.66 -5.22 -3.09
C PHE A 23 10.43 -5.61 -3.94
N GLN A 24 9.87 -4.68 -4.69
CA GLN A 24 8.79 -4.95 -5.65
C GLN A 24 9.26 -5.83 -6.81
N LYS A 25 10.50 -5.68 -7.28
CA LYS A 25 11.07 -6.57 -8.29
C LYS A 25 11.30 -7.96 -7.73
N LEU A 26 11.81 -8.04 -6.49
CA LEU A 26 12.05 -9.29 -5.79
C LEU A 26 10.74 -10.05 -5.52
N SER A 27 9.63 -9.35 -5.25
CA SER A 27 8.33 -9.97 -4.95
C SER A 27 7.73 -10.77 -6.12
N LYS A 28 8.17 -10.48 -7.35
CA LYS A 28 7.77 -11.22 -8.57
C LYS A 28 8.42 -12.59 -8.69
N LYS A 29 9.38 -12.94 -7.82
CA LYS A 29 10.03 -14.25 -7.84
C LYS A 29 9.06 -15.35 -7.39
N GLY A 30 9.04 -16.44 -8.17
CA GLY A 30 8.18 -17.59 -7.93
C GLY A 30 8.53 -18.39 -6.67
N ARG A 31 7.79 -19.49 -6.47
CA ARG A 31 7.88 -20.39 -5.31
C ARG A 31 9.28 -21.00 -5.19
N THR A 32 9.77 -21.14 -3.97
CA THR A 32 11.02 -21.86 -3.65
C THR A 32 10.78 -22.85 -2.51
N LYS A 33 11.78 -23.69 -2.19
CA LYS A 33 11.70 -24.62 -1.06
C LYS A 33 11.52 -23.92 0.30
N THR A 34 11.95 -22.66 0.42
CA THR A 34 11.82 -21.84 1.63
C THR A 34 10.57 -20.96 1.58
N PHE A 35 10.27 -20.35 0.42
CA PHE A 35 9.11 -19.48 0.23
C PHE A 35 8.06 -20.19 -0.61
N LEU A 36 7.20 -20.97 0.06
CA LEU A 36 6.22 -21.84 -0.61
C LEU A 36 5.13 -21.07 -1.37
N TYR A 37 4.86 -19.81 -1.04
CA TYR A 37 3.97 -18.93 -1.82
C TYR A 37 4.73 -17.95 -2.73
N GLY A 38 6.04 -18.13 -2.87
CA GLY A 38 6.92 -17.20 -3.56
C GLY A 38 7.22 -15.95 -2.73
N TYR A 39 7.79 -14.94 -3.37
CA TYR A 39 8.34 -13.77 -2.70
C TYR A 39 7.33 -12.63 -2.54
N LYS A 40 6.04 -12.88 -2.76
CA LYS A 40 4.98 -11.85 -2.81
C LYS A 40 5.04 -10.83 -1.67
N ARG A 41 5.20 -11.28 -0.42
CA ARG A 41 5.28 -10.42 0.78
C ARG A 41 6.50 -9.48 0.83
N PHE A 42 7.50 -9.65 -0.04
CA PHE A 42 8.64 -8.73 -0.09
C PHE A 42 8.23 -7.31 -0.54
N SER A 43 7.16 -7.15 -1.32
CA SER A 43 6.63 -5.81 -1.64
C SER A 43 6.18 -5.06 -0.38
N LEU A 44 5.54 -5.77 0.56
CA LEU A 44 5.10 -5.22 1.85
C LEU A 44 6.28 -4.80 2.72
N LEU A 45 7.37 -5.59 2.70
CA LEU A 45 8.61 -5.21 3.40
C LEU A 45 9.19 -3.90 2.83
N GLY A 46 9.22 -3.76 1.50
CA GLY A 46 9.62 -2.52 0.85
C GLY A 46 8.75 -1.33 1.29
N ALA A 47 7.42 -1.50 1.28
CA ALA A 47 6.48 -0.47 1.70
C ALA A 47 6.66 -0.05 3.17
N ILE A 48 6.95 -0.99 4.07
CA ILE A 48 7.19 -0.70 5.49
C ILE A 48 8.51 0.02 5.70
N ILE A 49 9.59 -0.45 5.07
CA ILE A 49 10.89 0.23 5.15
C ILE A 49 10.74 1.67 4.65
N ASN A 50 10.04 1.86 3.54
CA ASN A 50 9.78 3.19 3.00
C ASN A 50 8.99 4.07 3.96
N SER A 51 7.95 3.51 4.57
CA SER A 51 7.16 4.21 5.58
C SER A 51 8.00 4.64 6.79
N ILE A 52 8.92 3.79 7.24
CA ILE A 52 9.81 4.10 8.37
C ILE A 52 10.76 5.25 7.99
N VAL A 53 11.36 5.22 6.80
CA VAL A 53 12.27 6.28 6.33
C VAL A 53 11.53 7.61 6.25
N LEU A 54 10.33 7.63 5.64
CA LEU A 54 9.53 8.85 5.50
C LEU A 54 9.07 9.41 6.86
N VAL A 55 8.67 8.54 7.81
CA VAL A 55 8.31 8.97 9.16
C VAL A 55 9.53 9.56 9.88
N ALA A 56 10.68 8.89 9.83
CA ALA A 56 11.89 9.38 10.47
C ALA A 56 12.34 10.73 9.88
N GLY A 57 12.33 10.86 8.55
CA GLY A 57 12.63 12.12 7.85
C GLY A 57 11.65 13.23 8.22
N SER A 58 10.34 12.95 8.21
CA SER A 58 9.31 13.93 8.57
C SER A 58 9.44 14.39 10.02
N ILE A 59 9.67 13.47 10.97
CA ILE A 59 9.91 13.82 12.37
C ILE A 59 11.16 14.70 12.49
N PHE A 60 12.25 14.35 11.80
CA PHE A 60 13.47 15.15 11.80
C PHE A 60 13.21 16.59 11.30
N ILE A 61 12.50 16.76 10.19
CA ILE A 61 12.11 18.08 9.67
C ILE A 61 11.27 18.84 10.69
N LEU A 62 10.25 18.21 11.28
CA LEU A 62 9.41 18.83 12.30
C LEU A 62 10.21 19.31 13.52
N THR A 63 11.26 18.59 13.93
CA THR A 63 12.12 19.05 15.04
C THR A 63 12.91 20.33 14.73
N LYS A 64 13.11 20.65 13.44
CA LYS A 64 13.81 21.87 12.99
C LYS A 64 12.83 22.99 12.65
N ALA A 65 11.77 22.67 11.90
CA ALA A 65 10.81 23.65 11.40
C ALA A 65 9.90 24.21 12.51
N ILE A 66 9.50 23.42 13.51
CA ILE A 66 8.61 23.91 14.59
C ILE A 66 9.28 25.01 15.42
N PRO A 67 10.54 24.89 15.88
CA PRO A 67 11.23 26.00 16.53
C PRO A 67 11.39 27.25 15.64
N GLU A 68 11.68 27.05 14.35
CA GLU A 68 11.87 28.13 13.37
C GLU A 68 10.59 28.93 13.10
N LEU A 69 9.40 28.37 13.32
CA LEU A 69 8.14 29.13 13.27
C LEU A 69 8.09 30.28 14.29
N PHE A 70 8.70 30.10 15.45
CA PHE A 70 8.69 31.10 16.53
C PHE A 70 9.90 32.04 16.49
N ASN A 71 11.02 31.58 15.92
CA ASN A 71 12.21 32.40 15.69
C ASN A 71 12.72 32.15 14.27
N PRO A 72 12.12 32.79 13.25
CA PRO A 72 12.52 32.59 11.86
C PRO A 72 13.98 33.05 11.66
N GLY A 73 14.81 32.15 11.13
CA GLY A 73 16.17 32.49 10.70
C GLY A 73 16.19 33.13 9.31
N GLU A 74 17.36 33.58 8.87
CA GLU A 74 17.55 34.00 7.48
C GLU A 74 17.44 32.77 6.55
N THR A 75 16.41 32.77 5.70
CA THR A 75 16.15 31.73 4.70
C THR A 75 16.80 32.09 3.36
N ASN A 76 17.47 31.14 2.72
CA ASN A 76 18.02 31.34 1.38
C ASN A 76 16.90 31.22 0.32
N VAL A 77 16.13 32.31 0.17
CA VAL A 77 14.98 32.39 -0.74
C VAL A 77 15.37 32.10 -2.19
N GLN A 78 16.56 32.52 -2.64
CA GLN A 78 17.06 32.26 -3.99
C GLN A 78 17.33 30.76 -4.23
N GLY A 79 17.96 30.10 -3.25
CA GLY A 79 18.21 28.65 -3.30
C GLY A 79 16.91 27.85 -3.38
N MET A 80 15.93 28.22 -2.54
CA MET A 80 14.60 27.62 -2.52
C MET A 80 13.86 27.78 -3.87
N LEU A 81 13.93 28.96 -4.48
CA LEU A 81 13.34 29.22 -5.81
C LEU A 81 13.94 28.31 -6.88
N TYR A 82 15.28 28.23 -6.96
CA TYR A 82 15.95 27.40 -7.97
C TYR A 82 15.68 25.91 -7.77
N LEU A 83 15.68 25.44 -6.52
CA LEU A 83 15.35 24.04 -6.20
C LEU A 83 13.90 23.74 -6.54
N ALA A 84 12.96 24.64 -6.26
CA ALA A 84 11.56 24.45 -6.61
C ALA A 84 11.33 24.36 -8.12
N ILE A 85 11.98 25.22 -8.90
CA ILE A 85 11.95 25.13 -10.36
C ILE A 85 12.51 23.78 -10.83
N LEU A 86 13.66 23.36 -10.30
CA LEU A 86 14.28 22.09 -10.66
C LEU A 86 13.36 20.91 -10.30
N GLY A 87 12.78 20.90 -9.11
CA GLY A 87 11.85 19.87 -8.64
C GLY A 87 10.60 19.77 -9.51
N ILE A 88 9.99 20.90 -9.88
CA ILE A 88 8.85 20.95 -10.81
C ILE A 88 9.23 20.39 -12.18
N VAL A 89 10.39 20.77 -12.71
CA VAL A 89 10.83 20.31 -14.04
C VAL A 89 11.11 18.81 -14.03
N VAL A 90 11.84 18.31 -13.03
CA VAL A 90 12.21 16.89 -12.93
C VAL A 90 10.98 16.02 -12.70
N ASN A 91 10.16 16.34 -11.70
CA ASN A 91 8.95 15.56 -11.40
C ASN A 91 7.89 15.72 -12.49
N GLY A 92 7.74 16.92 -13.04
CA GLY A 92 6.83 17.20 -14.16
C GLY A 92 7.19 16.43 -15.43
N ALA A 93 8.49 16.33 -15.77
CA ALA A 93 8.96 15.52 -16.89
C ALA A 93 8.67 14.02 -16.66
N ALA A 94 8.85 13.53 -15.42
CA ALA A 94 8.53 12.16 -15.05
C ALA A 94 7.02 11.87 -15.16
N VAL A 95 6.16 12.77 -14.66
CA VAL A 95 4.69 12.70 -14.85
C VAL A 95 4.33 12.67 -16.32
N PHE A 96 4.87 13.59 -17.14
CA PHE A 96 4.55 13.66 -18.56
C PHE A 96 4.93 12.38 -19.32
N LYS A 97 6.06 11.76 -18.95
CA LYS A 97 6.50 10.49 -19.53
C LYS A 97 5.59 9.33 -19.13
N LEU A 98 5.17 9.28 -17.87
CA LEU A 98 4.38 8.17 -17.31
C LEU A 98 2.88 8.28 -17.63
N ARG A 99 2.35 9.48 -17.87
CA ARG A 99 0.94 9.70 -18.28
C ARG A 99 0.55 9.01 -19.59
N LYS A 100 1.52 8.67 -20.44
CA LYS A 100 1.31 7.91 -21.69
C LYS A 100 1.18 6.40 -21.46
N GLY A 101 1.46 5.93 -20.26
CA GLY A 101 1.32 4.54 -19.86
C GLY A 101 -0.13 4.17 -19.61
N GLU A 102 -0.57 3.02 -20.13
CA GLU A 102 -1.93 2.50 -19.90
C GLU A 102 -2.03 1.64 -18.64
N SER A 103 -0.89 1.19 -18.10
CA SER A 103 -0.89 0.28 -16.96
C SER A 103 -1.34 0.97 -15.68
N LEU A 104 -2.07 0.23 -14.84
CA LEU A 104 -2.52 0.72 -13.53
C LEU A 104 -1.33 1.19 -12.67
N ASN A 105 -0.18 0.51 -12.77
CA ASN A 105 1.03 0.87 -12.05
C ASN A 105 1.61 2.21 -12.52
N GLU A 106 1.61 2.50 -13.82
CA GLU A 106 2.04 3.81 -14.34
C GLU A 106 1.10 4.94 -13.90
N LYS A 107 -0.21 4.69 -13.86
CA LYS A 107 -1.19 5.66 -13.34
C LYS A 107 -0.94 5.96 -11.86
N VAL A 108 -0.71 4.95 -11.04
CA VAL A 108 -0.42 5.12 -9.60
C VAL A 108 0.88 5.91 -9.39
N VAL A 109 1.96 5.54 -10.08
CA VAL A 109 3.24 6.27 -9.98
C VAL A 109 3.09 7.70 -10.52
N SER A 110 2.34 7.92 -11.60
CA SER A 110 2.08 9.26 -12.14
C SER A 110 1.26 10.14 -11.19
N LEU A 111 0.34 9.57 -10.40
CA LEU A 111 -0.41 10.32 -9.41
C LEU A 111 0.51 10.75 -8.26
N HIS A 112 1.38 9.85 -7.80
CA HIS A 112 2.34 10.18 -6.75
C HIS A 112 3.31 11.30 -7.18
N LEU A 113 3.89 11.19 -8.38
CA LEU A 113 4.76 12.25 -8.89
C LEU A 113 4.03 13.58 -9.12
N LEU A 114 2.71 13.55 -9.34
CA LEU A 114 1.90 14.76 -9.41
C LEU A 114 1.75 15.41 -8.04
N GLU A 115 1.63 14.62 -6.96
CA GLU A 115 1.66 15.12 -5.58
C GLU A 115 2.98 15.83 -5.29
N ASP A 116 4.11 15.26 -5.73
CA ASP A 116 5.42 15.89 -5.59
C ASP A 116 5.49 17.22 -6.34
N VAL A 117 5.00 17.26 -7.59
CA VAL A 117 4.92 18.52 -8.37
C VAL A 117 4.11 19.58 -7.62
N LEU A 118 2.96 19.21 -7.03
CA LEU A 118 2.14 20.14 -6.26
C LEU A 118 2.86 20.65 -5.01
N GLY A 119 3.62 19.79 -4.33
CA GLY A 119 4.49 20.17 -3.22
C GLY A 119 5.54 21.20 -3.65
N TRP A 120 6.26 20.94 -4.75
CA TRP A 120 7.24 21.88 -5.28
C TRP A 120 6.62 23.20 -5.79
N VAL A 121 5.39 23.18 -6.30
CA VAL A 121 4.64 24.41 -6.64
C VAL A 121 4.33 25.22 -5.38
N ALA A 122 3.96 24.59 -4.26
CA ALA A 122 3.75 25.30 -3.01
C ALA A 122 5.03 25.98 -2.50
N VAL A 123 6.17 25.29 -2.58
CA VAL A 123 7.50 25.84 -2.28
C VAL A 123 7.83 27.00 -3.23
N LEU A 124 7.59 26.85 -4.54
CA LEU A 124 7.82 27.92 -5.52
C LEU A 124 7.01 29.18 -5.17
N ILE A 125 5.72 29.04 -4.90
CA ILE A 125 4.85 30.15 -4.51
C ILE A 125 5.36 30.80 -3.22
N GLY A 126 5.71 30.00 -2.20
CA GLY A 126 6.29 30.49 -0.95
C GLY A 126 7.56 31.31 -1.17
N SER A 127 8.48 30.82 -1.98
CA SER A 127 9.74 31.52 -2.30
C SER A 127 9.51 32.84 -3.03
N ILE A 128 8.55 32.89 -3.97
CA ILE A 128 8.18 34.13 -4.66
C ILE A 128 7.60 35.15 -3.67
N ILE A 129 6.71 34.73 -2.77
CA ILE A 129 6.14 35.63 -1.76
C ILE A 129 7.23 36.20 -0.85
N MET A 130 8.15 35.37 -0.37
CA MET A 130 9.27 35.79 0.49
C MET A 130 10.30 36.67 -0.24
N MET A 131 10.35 36.65 -1.58
CA MET A 131 11.23 37.54 -2.34
C MET A 131 10.73 38.99 -2.36
N TYR A 132 9.41 39.19 -2.26
CA TYR A 132 8.78 40.51 -2.25
C TYR A 132 8.28 40.95 -0.87
N THR A 133 8.23 40.02 0.09
CA THR A 133 7.68 40.24 1.44
C THR A 133 8.66 39.74 2.48
N ASP A 134 8.92 40.53 3.53
CA ASP A 134 9.72 40.10 4.68
C ASP A 134 8.91 39.15 5.59
N ALA A 135 8.74 37.91 5.12
CA ALA A 135 7.94 36.87 5.75
C ALA A 135 8.72 35.55 5.88
N PRO A 136 9.85 35.52 6.61
CA PRO A 136 10.72 34.33 6.73
C PRO A 136 10.03 33.13 7.42
N PHE A 137 8.92 33.36 8.12
CA PHE A 137 8.13 32.29 8.73
C PHE A 137 7.42 31.38 7.70
N ILE A 138 7.31 31.80 6.43
CA ILE A 138 6.64 31.01 5.38
C ILE A 138 7.36 29.70 5.12
N ASP A 139 8.71 29.71 5.14
CA ASP A 139 9.51 28.50 4.92
C ASP A 139 9.23 27.41 5.97
N PRO A 140 9.42 27.64 7.29
CA PRO A 140 9.11 26.63 8.30
C PRO A 140 7.62 26.28 8.36
N LEU A 141 6.71 27.20 8.00
CA LEU A 141 5.28 26.89 7.87
C LEU A 141 5.02 25.87 6.76
N LEU A 142 5.60 26.07 5.58
CA LEU A 142 5.48 25.13 4.46
C LEU A 142 6.11 23.78 4.81
N SER A 143 7.30 23.76 5.43
CA SER A 143 7.94 22.52 5.87
C SER A 143 7.06 21.74 6.85
N VAL A 144 6.41 22.41 7.82
CA VAL A 144 5.48 21.78 8.76
C VAL A 144 4.25 21.22 8.05
N LEU A 145 3.62 22.01 7.18
CA LEU A 145 2.42 21.58 6.43
C LEU A 145 2.71 20.37 5.52
N ILE A 146 3.81 20.42 4.77
CA ILE A 146 4.24 19.32 3.89
C ILE A 146 4.56 18.08 4.73
N SER A 147 5.30 18.23 5.84
CA SER A 147 5.63 17.10 6.73
C SER A 147 4.38 16.42 7.30
N PHE A 148 3.37 17.18 7.74
CA PHE A 148 2.11 16.60 8.20
C PHE A 148 1.33 15.90 7.09
N PHE A 149 1.33 16.46 5.88
CA PHE A 149 0.72 15.83 4.72
C PHE A 149 1.38 14.49 4.38
N VAL A 150 2.72 14.45 4.38
CA VAL A 150 3.50 13.21 4.19
C VAL A 150 3.17 12.20 5.28
N LEU A 151 3.20 12.59 6.56
CA LEU A 151 2.88 11.70 7.69
C LEU A 151 1.47 11.11 7.59
N TYR A 152 0.48 11.91 7.19
CA TYR A 152 -0.89 11.43 6.99
C TYR A 152 -0.97 10.34 5.89
N ASN A 153 -0.31 10.57 4.75
CA ASN A 153 -0.27 9.60 3.65
C ASN A 153 0.49 8.33 4.06
N VAL A 154 1.62 8.47 4.74
CA VAL A 154 2.38 7.32 5.25
C VAL A 154 1.56 6.52 6.26
N TYR A 155 0.85 7.16 7.18
CA TYR A 155 -0.04 6.47 8.13
C TYR A 155 -1.10 5.63 7.40
N LYS A 156 -1.77 6.21 6.40
CA LYS A 156 -2.77 5.49 5.59
C LYS A 156 -2.17 4.27 4.89
N ASN A 157 -1.01 4.43 4.27
CA ASN A 157 -0.33 3.34 3.55
C ASN A 157 0.18 2.26 4.50
N LEU A 158 0.79 2.66 5.61
CA LEU A 158 1.31 1.74 6.64
C LEU A 158 0.18 0.92 7.26
N LYS A 159 -0.97 1.54 7.56
CA LYS A 159 -2.16 0.82 8.06
C LYS A 159 -2.58 -0.29 7.10
N LYS A 160 -2.62 -0.02 5.78
CA LYS A 160 -2.94 -1.03 4.76
C LYS A 160 -1.89 -2.15 4.71
N SER A 161 -0.61 -1.82 4.71
CA SER A 161 0.47 -2.83 4.69
C SER A 161 0.46 -3.70 5.95
N LEU A 162 0.23 -3.10 7.13
CA LEU A 162 0.12 -3.82 8.39
C LEU A 162 -1.09 -4.76 8.40
N LEU A 163 -2.23 -4.32 7.88
CA LEU A 163 -3.42 -5.18 7.76
C LEU A 163 -3.10 -6.45 6.97
N VAL A 164 -2.39 -6.33 5.84
CA VAL A 164 -1.99 -7.50 5.03
C VAL A 164 -1.02 -8.41 5.78
N ILE A 165 -0.04 -7.85 6.50
CA ILE A 165 0.92 -8.65 7.29
C ILE A 165 0.22 -9.41 8.42
N LEU A 166 -0.72 -8.74 9.08
CA LEU A 166 -1.55 -9.30 10.15
C LEU A 166 -2.64 -10.23 9.62
N GLN A 167 -2.66 -10.52 8.31
CA GLN A 167 -3.62 -11.41 7.67
C GLN A 167 -5.08 -10.97 7.83
N GLY A 168 -5.30 -9.65 7.86
CA GLY A 168 -6.64 -9.09 7.81
C GLY A 168 -7.34 -9.40 6.49
N ILE A 169 -8.68 -9.36 6.54
CA ILE A 169 -9.53 -9.59 5.37
C ILE A 169 -9.21 -8.53 4.30
N PRO A 170 -8.96 -8.92 3.04
CA PRO A 170 -8.74 -7.98 1.94
C PRO A 170 -9.95 -7.07 1.71
N GLU A 171 -9.72 -5.80 1.34
CA GLU A 171 -10.80 -4.81 1.14
C GLU A 171 -11.79 -5.23 0.03
N GLU A 172 -11.34 -6.05 -0.93
CA GLU A 172 -12.12 -6.52 -2.08
C GLU A 172 -12.93 -7.79 -1.81
N ILE A 173 -12.80 -8.41 -0.63
CA ILE A 173 -13.46 -9.67 -0.28
C ILE A 173 -14.50 -9.46 0.81
N SER A 174 -15.74 -9.86 0.50
CA SER A 174 -16.84 -9.92 1.46
C SER A 174 -17.08 -11.37 1.87
N ILE A 175 -16.74 -11.71 3.12
CA ILE A 175 -16.97 -13.06 3.67
C ILE A 175 -18.47 -13.39 3.70
N ASP A 176 -19.32 -12.41 3.95
CA ASP A 176 -20.77 -12.61 4.01
C ASP A 176 -21.35 -12.91 2.63
N ASP A 177 -20.87 -12.23 1.57
CA ASP A 177 -21.28 -12.52 0.19
C ASP A 177 -20.82 -13.92 -0.24
N ILE A 178 -19.60 -14.31 0.12
CA ILE A 178 -19.08 -15.67 -0.12
C ILE A 178 -20.00 -16.69 0.57
N ARG A 179 -20.29 -16.51 1.86
CA ARG A 179 -21.18 -17.40 2.61
C ARG A 179 -22.55 -17.49 1.97
N GLN A 180 -23.15 -16.37 1.57
CA GLN A 180 -24.46 -16.34 0.93
C GLN A 180 -24.46 -17.08 -0.41
N LYS A 181 -23.45 -16.85 -1.26
CA LYS A 181 -23.33 -17.54 -2.56
C LYS A 181 -23.23 -19.05 -2.38
N LEU A 182 -22.38 -19.49 -1.47
CA LEU A 182 -22.14 -20.91 -1.23
C LEU A 182 -23.32 -21.62 -0.53
N LYS A 183 -24.06 -20.94 0.37
CA LYS A 183 -25.29 -21.49 0.96
C LYS A 183 -26.39 -21.75 -0.08
N ASN A 184 -26.35 -21.11 -1.25
CA ASN A 184 -27.30 -21.39 -2.34
C ASN A 184 -26.97 -22.69 -3.10
N ILE A 185 -25.88 -23.39 -2.77
CA ILE A 185 -25.56 -24.69 -3.35
C ILE A 185 -26.32 -25.76 -2.56
N PRO A 186 -27.28 -26.50 -3.17
CA PRO A 186 -28.20 -27.38 -2.42
C PRO A 186 -27.56 -28.49 -1.58
N LYS A 187 -26.29 -28.81 -1.83
CA LYS A 187 -25.54 -29.88 -1.15
C LYS A 187 -24.75 -29.39 0.07
N VAL A 188 -24.71 -28.08 0.28
CA VAL A 188 -23.97 -27.43 1.37
C VAL A 188 -24.96 -27.09 2.46
N THR A 189 -24.74 -27.63 3.66
CA THR A 189 -25.59 -27.38 4.83
C THR A 189 -25.02 -26.26 5.69
N ASP A 190 -23.70 -26.19 5.83
CA ASP A 190 -23.03 -25.14 6.60
C ASP A 190 -21.63 -24.78 6.07
N ILE A 191 -21.14 -23.63 6.52
CA ILE A 191 -19.85 -23.05 6.14
C ILE A 191 -19.18 -22.45 7.38
N HIS A 192 -18.06 -23.04 7.78
CA HIS A 192 -17.24 -22.61 8.93
C HIS A 192 -15.76 -22.55 8.54
N ASP A 193 -14.91 -22.15 9.48
CA ASP A 193 -13.46 -21.93 9.30
C ASP A 193 -13.14 -21.14 8.00
N CYS A 194 -13.93 -20.11 7.73
CA CYS A 194 -13.84 -19.33 6.50
C CYS A 194 -12.87 -18.16 6.68
N HIS A 195 -11.63 -18.35 6.23
CA HIS A 195 -10.55 -17.38 6.36
C HIS A 195 -10.13 -16.83 5.00
N ALA A 196 -10.04 -15.51 4.89
CA ALA A 196 -9.48 -14.86 3.72
C ALA A 196 -8.36 -13.90 4.12
N TRP A 197 -7.23 -13.96 3.39
CA TRP A 197 -6.13 -13.04 3.57
C TRP A 197 -5.44 -12.73 2.23
N SER A 198 -4.61 -11.69 2.23
CA SER A 198 -3.80 -11.35 1.06
C SER A 198 -2.30 -11.62 1.30
N MET A 199 -1.57 -11.95 0.24
CA MET A 199 -0.11 -12.08 0.30
C MET A 199 0.62 -10.76 0.03
N ASP A 200 0.02 -9.85 -0.72
CA ASP A 200 0.65 -8.61 -1.18
C ASP A 200 -0.37 -7.48 -1.42
N GLY A 201 -1.64 -7.69 -1.05
CA GLY A 201 -2.76 -6.80 -1.38
C GLY A 201 -3.41 -7.07 -2.74
N GLN A 202 -2.91 -8.05 -3.51
CA GLN A 202 -3.45 -8.40 -4.83
C GLN A 202 -3.71 -9.90 -4.99
N TYR A 203 -2.85 -10.74 -4.40
CA TYR A 203 -3.00 -12.19 -4.43
C TYR A 203 -3.69 -12.67 -3.17
N ASN A 204 -4.99 -12.89 -3.29
CA ASN A 204 -5.85 -13.26 -2.17
C ASN A 204 -6.03 -14.78 -2.09
N ILE A 205 -6.02 -15.27 -0.86
CA ILE A 205 -6.18 -16.68 -0.51
C ILE A 205 -7.46 -16.81 0.31
N LEU A 206 -8.26 -17.83 -0.01
CA LEU A 206 -9.43 -18.23 0.74
C LEU A 206 -9.27 -19.69 1.19
N THR A 207 -9.47 -19.95 2.47
CA THR A 207 -9.65 -21.29 3.00
C THR A 207 -11.01 -21.38 3.65
N LEU A 208 -11.71 -22.49 3.45
CA LEU A 208 -12.99 -22.71 4.08
C LEU A 208 -13.30 -24.19 4.22
N HIS A 209 -14.17 -24.47 5.18
CA HIS A 209 -14.77 -25.77 5.39
C HIS A 209 -16.23 -25.72 4.94
N LEU A 210 -16.65 -26.76 4.22
CA LEU A 210 -18.01 -26.91 3.71
C LEU A 210 -18.59 -28.21 4.23
N ARG A 211 -19.60 -28.10 5.10
CA ARG A 211 -20.37 -29.26 5.57
C ARG A 211 -21.37 -29.65 4.49
N LEU A 212 -21.38 -30.94 4.16
CA LEU A 212 -22.25 -31.51 3.14
C LEU A 212 -23.49 -32.13 3.78
N ASP A 213 -24.57 -32.23 3.00
CA ASP A 213 -25.84 -32.85 3.45
C ASP A 213 -25.74 -34.36 3.67
N LYS A 214 -24.70 -35.00 3.12
CA LYS A 214 -24.38 -36.43 3.26
C LYS A 214 -22.97 -36.72 2.77
N ASP A 215 -22.52 -37.95 2.98
CA ASP A 215 -21.25 -38.41 2.44
C ASP A 215 -21.33 -38.68 0.93
N TYR A 216 -20.56 -37.91 0.18
CA TYR A 216 -20.43 -38.06 -1.27
C TYR A 216 -19.18 -38.84 -1.65
N LYS A 217 -19.25 -39.59 -2.75
CA LYS A 217 -18.07 -40.22 -3.35
C LYS A 217 -17.09 -39.14 -3.83
N LEU A 218 -15.79 -39.45 -3.84
CA LEU A 218 -14.73 -38.53 -4.28
C LEU A 218 -14.99 -37.88 -5.65
N SER A 219 -15.57 -38.63 -6.60
CA SER A 219 -15.91 -38.12 -7.93
C SER A 219 -17.04 -37.09 -7.92
N GLU A 220 -17.99 -37.20 -6.99
CA GLU A 220 -19.08 -36.23 -6.81
C GLU A 220 -18.58 -34.99 -6.06
N GLN A 221 -17.72 -35.19 -5.06
CA GLN A 221 -17.03 -34.09 -4.38
C GLN A 221 -16.19 -33.26 -5.36
N ALA A 222 -15.45 -33.90 -6.27
CA ALA A 222 -14.66 -33.19 -7.28
C ALA A 222 -15.53 -32.22 -8.12
N LYS A 223 -16.70 -32.68 -8.57
CA LYS A 223 -17.67 -31.84 -9.31
C LYS A 223 -18.21 -30.70 -8.45
N LEU A 224 -18.43 -30.94 -7.16
CA LEU A 224 -18.88 -29.91 -6.22
C LEU A 224 -17.79 -28.85 -6.01
N LYS A 225 -16.50 -29.23 -5.87
CA LYS A 225 -15.39 -28.26 -5.78
C LYS A 225 -15.31 -27.37 -7.01
N GLU A 226 -15.51 -27.91 -8.22
CA GLU A 226 -15.56 -27.09 -9.43
C GLU A 226 -16.74 -26.11 -9.44
N ARG A 227 -17.92 -26.55 -8.99
CA ARG A 227 -19.10 -25.67 -8.87
C ARG A 227 -18.85 -24.53 -7.88
N VAL A 228 -18.25 -24.82 -6.72
CA VAL A 228 -17.85 -23.81 -5.73
C VAL A 228 -16.88 -22.81 -6.34
N ARG A 229 -15.81 -23.29 -7.00
CA ARG A 229 -14.84 -22.42 -7.69
C ARG A 229 -15.47 -21.56 -8.77
N THR A 230 -16.46 -22.09 -9.49
CA THR A 230 -17.16 -21.36 -10.56
C THR A 230 -18.04 -20.26 -9.98
N GLN A 231 -18.75 -20.49 -8.87
CA GLN A 231 -19.55 -19.45 -8.21
C GLN A 231 -18.71 -18.34 -7.61
N LEU A 232 -17.49 -18.64 -7.17
CA LEU A 232 -16.55 -17.66 -6.61
C LEU A 232 -15.60 -17.06 -7.64
N LYS A 233 -15.79 -17.34 -8.94
CA LYS A 233 -14.86 -16.91 -9.99
C LYS A 233 -14.80 -15.38 -10.15
N ASP A 234 -15.92 -14.71 -9.90
CA ASP A 234 -16.03 -13.25 -10.00
C ASP A 234 -15.55 -12.54 -8.73
N GLU A 235 -15.23 -13.30 -7.67
CA GLU A 235 -14.58 -12.77 -6.48
C GLU A 235 -13.09 -12.57 -6.75
N SER A 236 -12.48 -11.60 -6.07
CA SER A 236 -11.06 -11.30 -6.17
C SER A 236 -10.21 -12.35 -5.42
N ILE A 237 -10.39 -13.65 -5.71
CA ILE A 237 -9.72 -14.78 -5.04
C ILE A 237 -8.79 -15.48 -6.05
N ASN A 238 -7.51 -15.66 -5.68
CA ASN A 238 -6.52 -16.27 -6.56
C ASN A 238 -6.15 -17.70 -6.16
N HIS A 239 -6.29 -18.04 -4.89
CA HIS A 239 -6.03 -19.36 -4.35
C HIS A 239 -7.16 -19.77 -3.43
N ILE A 240 -7.72 -20.96 -3.63
CA ILE A 240 -8.81 -21.46 -2.81
C ILE A 240 -8.53 -22.90 -2.36
N THR A 241 -8.57 -23.11 -1.05
CA THR A 241 -8.56 -24.43 -0.42
C THR A 241 -9.95 -24.70 0.14
N ILE A 242 -10.50 -25.87 -0.20
CA ILE A 242 -11.85 -26.27 0.20
C ILE A 242 -11.73 -27.63 0.88
N GLU A 243 -12.01 -27.64 2.18
CA GLU A 243 -12.24 -28.84 2.96
C GLU A 243 -13.72 -29.22 2.89
N PHE A 244 -14.00 -30.52 2.72
CA PHE A 244 -15.36 -31.03 2.77
C PHE A 244 -15.49 -31.90 3.98
N GLU A 245 -16.59 -31.70 4.70
CA GLU A 245 -16.93 -32.47 5.86
C GLU A 245 -18.22 -33.24 5.61
N GLY A 246 -18.21 -34.50 6.01
CA GLY A 246 -19.39 -35.35 6.02
C GLY A 246 -20.47 -34.84 6.98
N GLN A 247 -21.65 -35.47 6.94
CA GLN A 247 -22.76 -35.08 7.79
C GLN A 247 -22.49 -35.33 9.28
N ASP A 248 -21.79 -36.43 9.58
CA ASP A 248 -21.48 -36.87 10.95
C ASP A 248 -20.00 -36.61 11.32
N GLU A 249 -19.27 -35.89 10.46
CA GLU A 249 -17.87 -35.54 10.70
C GLU A 249 -17.78 -34.33 11.63
N TYR A 250 -17.17 -34.54 12.80
CA TYR A 250 -16.92 -33.48 13.76
C TYR A 250 -15.68 -32.69 13.37
N CYS A 251 -15.82 -31.38 13.23
CA CYS A 251 -14.70 -30.49 13.00
C CYS A 251 -14.34 -29.74 14.28
N GLU A 252 -13.07 -29.82 14.67
CA GLU A 252 -12.57 -29.11 15.87
C GLU A 252 -12.60 -27.58 15.71
N LEU A 253 -12.83 -27.07 14.49
CA LEU A 253 -12.80 -25.64 14.14
C LEU A 253 -14.19 -25.01 13.95
N GLU A 254 -15.28 -25.72 14.26
CA GLU A 254 -16.65 -25.18 14.12
C GLU A 254 -16.90 -23.91 14.95
N ASP A 255 -16.19 -23.75 16.09
CA ASP A 255 -16.36 -22.64 17.04
C ASP A 255 -15.22 -21.58 17.00
N CYS A 256 -14.34 -21.63 15.99
CA CYS A 256 -13.14 -20.76 15.88
C CYS A 256 -13.37 -19.43 15.13
#